data_AF-A0A9W8AJG5-F1
#
_entry.id   AF-A0A9W8AJG5-F1
#
_cell.length_a   1.000
_cell.length_b   1.000
_cell.length_c   1.000
_cell.angle_alpha   90.00
_cell.angle_beta   90.00
_cell.angle_gamma   90.00
#
_symmetry.space_group_name_H-M   'P 1'
#
loop_
_entity.id
_entity.type
_entity.pdbx_description
1 polymer ?
#
loop_
_entity_poly.entity_id
_entity_poly.type
_entity_poly.pdbx_seq_one_letter_code
_entity_poly.pdbx_strand_id
1 'polypeptide(L)'
;MQALSIMAHLHTMPLPTMQATMELLVERIFQLLRTAGNTQSTLVQTCFALLASLIHEHRQTVKVKPSQVAFLLSLIQPDLDEFENHGTNFKLLRSIIERKVHAPEIFDVLDRISEKMVIHPTAHVRDKCRRIYFQFLVHYPLTQKRLAQNMNFLVKNLSFNFESGRESVLEMMNTIVNKFSDELLANFVELFFVGLASLLVNDESKQCREMAATLMQRLFSRMNNDHLTNVTVLLDTWFTDGLDVVCRVAYDHHLDNRLSELVNFEVPERGQLQPTGELVEDVFEAIGGQVHRRVPLYRTEIPKLRLQRTSMQIYGLLVEALGSECRPHSSNLSGQ
;
A
#
# COMPACT_ATOMS: atom_id res chain seq x y z
N MET A 1 -17.92 36.26 -5.04
CA MET A 1 -18.14 34.92 -4.43
C MET A 1 -19.40 34.25 -4.93
N GLN A 2 -20.58 34.87 -4.80
CA GLN A 2 -21.86 34.29 -5.26
C GLN A 2 -21.84 33.82 -6.73
N ALA A 3 -21.20 34.57 -7.63
CA ALA A 3 -21.04 34.17 -9.03
C ALA A 3 -20.32 32.82 -9.20
N LEU A 4 -19.24 32.56 -8.44
CA LEU A 4 -18.51 31.28 -8.51
C LEU A 4 -19.37 30.12 -7.98
N SER A 5 -20.13 30.34 -6.91
CA SER A 5 -21.06 29.34 -6.37
C SER A 5 -22.18 29.02 -7.37
N ILE A 6 -22.72 30.01 -8.08
CA ILE A 6 -23.71 29.79 -9.13
C ILE A 6 -23.08 28.99 -10.29
N MET A 7 -21.88 29.35 -10.72
CA MET A 7 -21.15 28.60 -11.76
C MET A 7 -20.86 27.15 -11.35
N ALA A 8 -20.59 26.90 -10.06
CA ALA A 8 -20.45 25.55 -9.51
C ALA A 8 -21.73 24.70 -9.61
N HIS A 9 -22.91 25.31 -9.77
CA HIS A 9 -24.15 24.58 -10.04
C HIS A 9 -24.51 24.55 -11.53
N LEU A 10 -24.19 25.60 -12.29
CA LEU A 10 -24.55 25.68 -13.71
C LEU A 10 -23.72 24.74 -14.59
N HIS A 11 -22.44 24.50 -14.25
CA HIS A 11 -21.58 23.66 -15.09
C HIS A 11 -21.97 22.18 -15.12
N THR A 12 -22.77 21.71 -14.15
CA THR A 12 -23.25 20.31 -14.09
C THR A 12 -24.48 20.10 -14.98
N MET A 13 -25.12 21.17 -15.45
CA MET A 13 -26.29 21.10 -16.34
C MET A 13 -25.85 20.96 -17.81
N PRO A 14 -26.56 20.19 -18.64
CA PRO A 14 -26.22 19.96 -20.05
C PRO A 14 -26.57 21.18 -20.92
N LEU A 15 -25.89 22.30 -20.70
CA LEU A 15 -26.09 23.55 -21.43
C LEU A 15 -25.08 23.63 -22.59
N PRO A 16 -25.51 23.72 -23.87
CA PRO A 16 -24.59 23.76 -25.02
C PRO A 16 -23.62 24.95 -24.96
N THR A 17 -24.09 26.11 -24.50
CA THR A 17 -23.29 27.33 -24.37
C THR A 17 -22.19 27.21 -23.31
N MET A 18 -22.39 26.36 -22.28
CA MET A 18 -21.39 26.15 -21.24
C MET A 18 -20.11 25.56 -21.84
N GLN A 19 -20.20 24.59 -22.74
CA GLN A 19 -19.03 23.94 -23.35
C GLN A 19 -18.07 24.93 -24.03
N ALA A 20 -18.60 25.95 -24.72
CA ALA A 20 -17.80 26.98 -25.39
C ALA A 20 -17.14 27.98 -24.41
N THR A 21 -17.68 28.12 -23.20
CA THR A 21 -17.19 29.09 -22.18
C THR A 21 -16.30 28.47 -21.13
N MET A 22 -16.15 27.14 -21.11
CA MET A 22 -15.37 26.42 -20.09
C MET A 22 -13.90 26.83 -20.06
N GLU A 23 -13.26 26.98 -21.21
CA GLU A 23 -11.85 27.36 -21.28
C GLU A 23 -11.61 28.76 -20.69
N LEU A 24 -12.47 29.73 -21.04
CA LEU A 24 -12.42 31.09 -20.49
C LEU A 24 -12.66 31.12 -18.98
N LEU A 25 -13.59 30.30 -18.49
CA LEU A 25 -13.87 30.18 -17.06
C LEU A 25 -12.63 29.69 -16.31
N VAL A 26 -11.98 28.63 -16.81
CA VAL A 26 -10.76 28.08 -16.22
C VAL A 26 -9.66 29.15 -16.20
N GLU A 27 -9.42 29.85 -17.31
CA GLU A 27 -8.43 30.93 -17.36
C GLU A 27 -8.70 32.04 -16.34
N ARG A 28 -9.96 32.45 -16.17
CA ARG A 28 -10.31 33.46 -15.16
C ARG A 28 -10.14 32.96 -13.74
N ILE A 29 -10.45 31.70 -13.45
CA ILE A 29 -10.18 31.14 -12.12
C ILE A 29 -8.67 31.13 -11.83
N PHE A 30 -7.83 30.74 -12.80
CA PHE A 30 -6.37 30.79 -12.63
C PHE A 30 -5.84 32.21 -12.39
N GLN A 31 -6.41 33.21 -13.06
CA GLN A 31 -6.04 34.61 -12.81
C GLN A 31 -6.45 35.05 -11.40
N LEU A 32 -7.65 34.69 -10.93
CA LEU A 32 -8.07 34.98 -9.56
C LEU A 32 -7.14 34.34 -8.53
N LEU A 33 -6.74 33.08 -8.75
CA LEU A 33 -5.80 32.37 -7.88
C LEU A 33 -4.42 33.05 -7.83
N ARG A 34 -3.91 33.58 -8.96
CA ARG A 34 -2.63 34.30 -8.98
C ARG A 34 -2.67 35.63 -8.23
N THR A 35 -3.83 36.27 -8.18
CA THR A 35 -4.02 37.52 -7.42
C THR A 35 -4.35 37.29 -5.95
N ALA A 36 -4.72 36.07 -5.57
CA ALA A 36 -5.10 35.74 -4.20
C ALA A 36 -3.86 35.43 -3.36
N GLY A 37 -3.64 36.18 -2.28
CA GLY A 37 -2.50 35.97 -1.38
C GLY A 37 -2.70 34.90 -0.29
N ASN A 38 -3.95 34.48 -0.03
CA ASN A 38 -4.28 33.53 1.04
C ASN A 38 -5.08 32.34 0.49
N THR A 39 -4.47 31.15 0.52
CA THR A 39 -5.05 29.87 0.07
C THR A 39 -6.23 29.40 0.93
N GLN A 40 -6.29 29.84 2.19
CA GLN A 40 -7.36 29.53 3.12
C GLN A 40 -8.58 30.47 2.95
N SER A 41 -8.47 31.51 2.13
CA SER A 41 -9.61 32.40 1.87
C SER A 41 -10.77 31.63 1.23
N THR A 42 -11.99 31.98 1.62
CA THR A 42 -13.22 31.39 1.06
C THR A 42 -13.28 31.51 -0.46
N LEU A 43 -12.71 32.57 -1.02
CA LEU A 43 -12.55 32.76 -2.46
C LEU A 43 -11.69 31.66 -3.09
N VAL A 44 -10.47 31.43 -2.58
CA VAL A 44 -9.55 30.42 -3.12
C VAL A 44 -10.14 29.02 -2.95
N GLN A 45 -10.73 28.72 -1.80
CA GLN A 45 -11.40 27.44 -1.56
C GLN A 45 -12.58 27.22 -2.53
N THR A 46 -13.38 28.25 -2.82
CA THR A 46 -14.44 28.14 -3.83
C THR A 46 -13.87 27.93 -5.23
N CYS A 47 -12.77 28.62 -5.57
CA CYS A 47 -12.05 28.43 -6.84
C CYS A 47 -11.51 27.00 -6.98
N PHE A 48 -10.88 26.44 -5.93
CA PHE A 48 -10.39 25.07 -5.92
C PHE A 48 -11.52 24.05 -6.05
N ALA A 49 -12.63 24.25 -5.34
CA ALA A 49 -13.79 23.37 -5.45
C ALA A 49 -14.38 23.35 -6.86
N LEU A 50 -14.49 24.53 -7.48
CA LEU A 50 -14.97 24.67 -8.86
C LEU A 50 -13.98 24.05 -9.86
N LEU A 51 -12.68 24.32 -9.75
CA LEU A 51 -11.67 23.69 -10.60
C LEU A 51 -11.67 22.17 -10.46
N ALA A 52 -11.77 21.64 -9.25
CA ALA A 52 -11.84 20.21 -9.02
C ALA A 52 -13.03 19.58 -9.75
N SER A 53 -14.20 20.23 -9.74
CA SER A 53 -15.41 19.77 -10.45
C SER A 53 -15.23 19.86 -11.96
N LEU A 54 -14.75 21.01 -12.47
CA LEU A 54 -14.52 21.24 -13.90
C LEU A 54 -13.52 20.23 -14.50
N ILE A 55 -12.39 20.00 -13.80
CA ILE A 55 -11.36 19.04 -14.24
C ILE A 55 -11.91 17.61 -14.27
N HIS A 56 -12.77 17.27 -13.31
CA HIS A 56 -13.31 15.92 -13.18
C HIS A 56 -14.42 15.63 -14.21
N GLU A 57 -15.40 16.53 -14.35
CA GLU A 57 -16.59 16.35 -15.17
C GLU A 57 -16.35 16.64 -16.66
N HIS A 58 -15.58 17.68 -16.97
CA HIS A 58 -15.46 18.21 -18.34
C HIS A 58 -14.16 17.80 -19.03
N ARG A 59 -13.85 16.50 -19.00
CA ARG A 59 -12.56 15.96 -19.50
C ARG A 59 -12.28 16.19 -20.99
N GLN A 60 -13.31 16.32 -21.80
CA GLN A 60 -13.18 16.47 -23.26
C GLN A 60 -12.98 17.94 -23.67
N THR A 61 -13.58 18.88 -22.93
CA THR A 61 -13.57 20.31 -23.24
C THR A 61 -12.51 21.07 -22.45
N VAL A 62 -12.23 20.70 -21.20
CA VAL A 62 -11.23 21.36 -20.36
C VAL A 62 -9.85 20.74 -20.56
N LYS A 63 -8.96 21.46 -21.25
CA LYS A 63 -7.54 21.12 -21.39
C LYS A 63 -6.71 21.81 -20.30
N VAL A 64 -6.24 21.03 -19.34
CA VAL A 64 -5.35 21.53 -18.27
C VAL A 64 -3.89 21.37 -18.71
N LYS A 65 -3.13 22.45 -18.67
CA LYS A 65 -1.70 22.45 -19.02
C LYS A 65 -0.85 21.93 -17.85
N PRO A 66 0.30 21.28 -18.09
CA PRO A 66 1.21 20.86 -17.02
C PRO A 66 1.63 22.00 -16.08
N SER A 67 1.89 23.20 -16.63
CA SER A 67 2.24 24.39 -15.84
C SER A 67 1.11 24.88 -14.92
N GLN A 68 -0.14 24.66 -15.31
CA GLN A 68 -1.30 24.96 -14.46
C GLN A 68 -1.41 23.95 -13.32
N VAL A 69 -1.14 22.67 -13.58
CA VAL A 69 -1.08 21.65 -12.54
C VAL A 69 0.05 21.94 -11.56
N ALA A 70 1.26 22.20 -12.05
CA ALA A 70 2.40 22.58 -11.22
C ALA A 70 2.08 23.76 -10.29
N PHE A 71 1.43 24.81 -10.82
CA PHE A 71 0.97 25.95 -10.03
C PHE A 71 -0.05 25.54 -8.96
N LEU A 72 -1.07 24.77 -9.30
CA LEU A 72 -2.06 24.30 -8.30
C LEU A 72 -1.41 23.44 -7.22
N LEU A 73 -0.51 22.53 -7.59
CA LEU A 73 0.23 21.69 -6.66
C LEU A 73 1.07 22.55 -5.71
N SER A 74 1.79 23.56 -6.23
CA SER A 74 2.57 24.49 -5.41
C SER A 74 1.73 25.29 -4.40
N LEU A 75 0.45 25.57 -4.74
CA LEU A 75 -0.46 26.27 -3.84
C LEU A 75 -1.01 25.37 -2.74
N ILE A 76 -1.34 24.11 -3.05
CA ILE A 76 -1.90 23.20 -2.05
C ILE A 76 -0.83 22.56 -1.17
N GLN A 77 0.41 22.47 -1.63
CA GLN A 77 1.48 21.73 -0.95
C GLN A 77 1.74 22.17 0.50
N PRO A 78 1.75 23.48 0.83
CA PRO A 78 1.90 23.93 2.22
C PRO A 78 0.70 23.52 3.09
N ASP A 79 -0.50 23.62 2.54
CA ASP A 79 -1.75 23.29 3.23
C ASP A 79 -1.96 21.77 3.38
N LEU A 80 -1.21 20.95 2.64
CA LEU A 80 -1.22 19.50 2.84
C LEU A 80 -0.63 19.12 4.20
N ASP A 81 0.10 19.99 4.91
CA ASP A 81 0.57 19.68 6.26
C ASP A 81 -0.53 19.86 7.33
N GLU A 82 -1.56 20.66 7.05
CA GLU A 82 -2.67 21.00 7.95
C GLU A 82 -3.96 20.23 7.57
N PHE A 83 -3.90 18.90 7.63
CA PHE A 83 -4.94 17.97 7.15
C PHE A 83 -6.34 18.10 7.78
N GLU A 84 -6.51 18.90 8.83
CA GLU A 84 -7.75 18.98 9.60
C GLU A 84 -8.82 19.87 8.94
N ASN A 85 -8.44 20.85 8.10
CA ASN A 85 -9.40 21.89 7.65
C ASN A 85 -9.65 21.98 6.13
N HIS A 86 -9.03 21.16 5.29
CA HIS A 86 -8.94 21.47 3.84
C HIS A 86 -9.44 20.38 2.89
N GLY A 87 -10.65 19.83 3.12
CA GLY A 87 -11.26 18.81 2.25
C GLY A 87 -11.29 19.16 0.74
N THR A 88 -11.34 20.44 0.40
CA THR A 88 -11.27 20.93 -0.97
C THR A 88 -9.93 20.63 -1.65
N ASN A 89 -8.81 20.75 -0.93
CA ASN A 89 -7.48 20.49 -1.47
C ASN A 89 -7.35 19.00 -1.86
N PHE A 90 -7.91 18.10 -1.04
CA PHE A 90 -8.00 16.66 -1.32
C PHE A 90 -8.84 16.40 -2.57
N LYS A 91 -10.00 17.08 -2.71
CA LYS A 91 -10.86 16.96 -3.88
C LYS A 91 -10.14 17.43 -5.15
N LEU A 92 -9.41 18.55 -5.08
CA LEU A 92 -8.64 19.07 -6.20
C LEU A 92 -7.53 18.12 -6.61
N LEU A 93 -6.74 17.65 -5.64
CA LEU A 93 -5.66 16.70 -5.88
C LEU A 93 -6.21 15.42 -6.52
N ARG A 94 -7.31 14.87 -6.00
CA ARG A 94 -8.03 13.74 -6.58
C ARG A 94 -8.38 13.97 -8.06
N SER A 95 -9.00 15.10 -8.38
CA SER A 95 -9.34 15.43 -9.77
C SER A 95 -8.11 15.54 -10.67
N ILE A 96 -7.00 16.08 -10.17
CA ILE A 96 -5.72 16.16 -10.92
C ILE A 96 -5.17 14.76 -11.21
N ILE A 97 -5.18 13.85 -10.22
CA ILE A 97 -4.70 12.47 -10.37
C ILE A 97 -5.49 11.74 -11.45
N GLU A 98 -6.81 11.80 -11.37
CA GLU A 98 -7.70 11.12 -12.32
C GLU A 98 -7.59 11.67 -13.74
N ARG A 99 -7.18 12.94 -13.88
CA ARG A 99 -6.93 13.58 -15.18
C ARG A 99 -5.64 13.06 -15.84
N LYS A 100 -4.72 12.46 -15.07
CA LYS A 100 -3.43 11.89 -15.54
C LYS A 100 -2.56 12.89 -16.29
N VAL A 101 -2.57 14.16 -15.87
CA VAL A 101 -1.68 15.17 -16.47
C VAL A 101 -0.27 14.92 -15.97
N HIS A 102 0.68 14.82 -16.91
CA HIS A 102 2.09 14.58 -16.58
C HIS A 102 2.72 15.89 -16.06
N ALA A 103 2.99 15.93 -14.75
CA ALA A 103 3.65 17.05 -14.06
C ALA A 103 4.58 16.45 -12.99
N PRO A 104 5.89 16.74 -13.00
CA PRO A 104 6.84 16.10 -12.09
C PRO A 104 6.54 16.39 -10.61
N GLU A 105 5.97 17.56 -10.30
CA GLU A 105 5.62 18.00 -8.95
C GLU A 105 4.60 17.07 -8.26
N ILE A 106 3.86 16.28 -9.05
CA ILE A 106 2.91 15.32 -8.51
C ILE A 106 3.62 14.20 -7.72
N PHE A 107 4.85 13.85 -8.11
CA PHE A 107 5.63 12.82 -7.43
C PHE A 107 6.13 13.32 -6.07
N ASP A 108 6.50 14.59 -5.96
CA ASP A 108 6.87 15.23 -4.70
C ASP A 108 5.67 15.26 -3.74
N VAL A 109 4.47 15.55 -4.26
CA VAL A 109 3.23 15.50 -3.49
C VAL A 109 2.92 14.07 -3.03
N LEU A 110 3.10 13.07 -3.90
CA LEU A 110 2.92 11.66 -3.55
C LEU A 110 3.85 11.25 -2.42
N ASP A 111 5.13 11.61 -2.49
CA ASP A 111 6.14 11.25 -1.49
C ASP A 111 5.77 11.86 -0.13
N ARG A 112 5.37 13.14 -0.10
CA ARG A 112 4.87 13.78 1.13
C ARG A 112 3.62 13.11 1.70
N ILE A 113 2.66 12.74 0.84
CA ILE A 113 1.45 12.03 1.29
C ILE A 113 1.80 10.67 1.88
N SER A 114 2.72 9.94 1.24
CA SER A 114 3.18 8.63 1.71
C SER A 114 3.89 8.73 3.07
N GLU A 115 4.68 9.76 3.28
CA GLU A 115 5.33 10.03 4.56
C GLU A 115 4.28 10.35 5.64
N LYS A 116 3.37 11.29 5.37
CA LYS A 116 2.30 11.68 6.31
C LYS A 116 1.35 10.54 6.65
N MET A 117 1.11 9.63 5.70
CA MET A 117 0.35 8.41 5.92
C MET A 117 0.94 7.57 7.07
N VAL A 118 2.26 7.59 7.25
CA VAL A 118 2.96 6.84 8.29
C VAL A 118 3.12 7.66 9.57
N ILE A 119 3.58 8.91 9.46
CA ILE A 119 4.04 9.68 10.63
C ILE A 119 2.96 10.51 11.32
N HIS A 120 1.83 10.80 10.67
CA HIS A 120 0.87 11.76 11.22
C HIS A 120 0.17 11.22 12.48
N PRO A 121 0.06 11.99 13.59
CA PRO A 121 -0.48 11.49 14.85
C PRO A 121 -1.99 11.18 14.78
N THR A 122 -2.76 11.99 14.06
CA THR A 122 -4.21 11.84 13.92
C THR A 122 -4.59 10.72 12.93
N ALA A 123 -5.38 9.74 13.38
CA ALA A 123 -5.80 8.59 12.56
C ALA A 123 -6.65 8.99 11.34
N HIS A 124 -7.58 9.94 11.50
CA HIS A 124 -8.42 10.42 10.40
C HIS A 124 -7.61 11.03 9.26
N VAL A 125 -6.49 11.68 9.59
CA VAL A 125 -5.57 12.24 8.61
C VAL A 125 -4.82 11.12 7.86
N ARG A 126 -4.29 10.13 8.59
CA ARG A 126 -3.66 8.96 7.96
C ARG A 126 -4.61 8.27 7.00
N ASP A 127 -5.90 8.16 7.33
CA ASP A 127 -6.92 7.59 6.43
C ASP A 127 -7.10 8.40 5.13
N LYS A 128 -7.17 9.72 5.22
CA LYS A 128 -7.20 10.59 4.02
C LYS A 128 -5.96 10.41 3.16
N CYS A 129 -4.78 10.36 3.77
CA CYS A 129 -3.51 10.11 3.06
C CYS A 129 -3.52 8.76 2.35
N ARG A 130 -3.93 7.68 3.04
CA ARG A 130 -4.06 6.35 2.44
C ARG A 130 -4.98 6.36 1.24
N ARG A 131 -6.15 7.00 1.34
CA ARG A 131 -7.10 7.06 0.21
C ARG A 131 -6.50 7.74 -1.01
N ILE A 132 -5.82 8.87 -0.85
CA ILE A 132 -5.15 9.54 -1.97
C ILE A 132 -3.98 8.72 -2.50
N TYR A 133 -3.12 8.21 -1.61
CA TYR A 133 -1.97 7.41 -2.00
C TYR A 133 -2.40 6.19 -2.82
N PHE A 134 -3.43 5.47 -2.37
CA PHE A 134 -3.98 4.33 -3.12
C PHE A 134 -4.55 4.77 -4.46
N GLN A 135 -5.26 5.91 -4.50
CA GLN A 135 -5.78 6.46 -5.74
C GLN A 135 -4.67 6.81 -6.73
N PHE A 136 -3.52 7.33 -6.27
CA PHE A 136 -2.34 7.52 -7.09
C PHE A 136 -1.84 6.24 -7.73
N LEU A 137 -1.70 5.18 -6.92
CA LEU A 137 -1.20 3.89 -7.38
C LEU A 137 -2.06 3.29 -8.50
N VAL A 138 -3.38 3.48 -8.44
CA VAL A 138 -4.32 2.86 -9.40
C VAL A 138 -4.58 3.74 -10.63
N HIS A 139 -4.70 5.06 -10.45
CA HIS A 139 -5.17 5.93 -11.53
C HIS A 139 -4.03 6.62 -12.28
N TYR A 140 -2.92 6.91 -11.64
CA TYR A 140 -1.82 7.65 -12.26
C TYR A 140 -0.89 6.71 -13.04
N PRO A 141 -0.40 7.08 -14.23
CA PRO A 141 0.53 6.24 -14.99
C PRO A 141 1.90 6.22 -14.30
N LEU A 142 2.17 5.16 -13.54
CA LEU A 142 3.44 4.92 -12.87
C LEU A 142 4.34 4.02 -13.72
N THR A 143 5.64 4.25 -13.68
CA THR A 143 6.62 3.29 -14.21
C THR A 143 6.73 2.09 -13.27
N GLN A 144 7.08 0.92 -13.79
CA GLN A 144 7.26 -0.28 -12.96
C GLN A 144 8.26 -0.05 -11.82
N LYS A 145 9.36 0.67 -12.11
CA LYS A 145 10.34 1.08 -11.11
C LYS A 145 9.73 1.94 -10.00
N ARG A 146 8.90 2.93 -10.35
CA ARG A 146 8.24 3.79 -9.36
C ARG A 146 7.21 3.01 -8.54
N LEU A 147 6.48 2.09 -9.15
CA LEU A 147 5.55 1.22 -8.42
C LEU A 147 6.29 0.32 -7.42
N ALA A 148 7.39 -0.31 -7.84
CA ALA A 148 8.23 -1.13 -6.97
C ALA A 148 8.83 -0.31 -5.81
N GLN A 149 9.26 0.93 -6.04
CA GLN A 149 9.71 1.84 -4.96
C GLN A 149 8.62 2.08 -3.91
N ASN A 150 7.36 2.24 -4.36
CA ASN A 150 6.23 2.42 -3.45
C ASN A 150 5.93 1.14 -2.65
N MET A 151 6.01 -0.04 -3.27
CA MET A 151 5.83 -1.31 -2.54
C MET A 151 6.95 -1.53 -1.50
N ASN A 152 8.20 -1.24 -1.87
CA ASN A 152 9.33 -1.28 -0.94
C ASN A 152 9.19 -0.27 0.20
N PHE A 153 8.67 0.94 -0.07
CA PHE A 153 8.39 1.92 0.98
C PHE A 153 7.41 1.36 2.01
N LEU A 154 6.35 0.66 1.59
CA LEU A 154 5.40 0.03 2.52
C LEU A 154 6.08 -1.04 3.36
N VAL A 155 6.78 -1.99 2.72
CA VAL A 155 7.48 -3.07 3.44
C VAL A 155 8.50 -2.52 4.43
N LYS A 156 9.29 -1.52 4.05
CA LYS A 156 10.26 -0.87 4.94
C LYS A 156 9.60 -0.20 6.16
N ASN A 157 8.40 0.36 6.01
CA ASN A 157 7.70 1.01 7.11
C ASN A 157 6.86 0.04 7.96
N LEU A 158 6.86 -1.26 7.67
CA LEU A 158 6.34 -2.27 8.60
C LEU A 158 7.16 -2.34 9.89
N SER A 159 8.44 -1.94 9.87
CA SER A 159 9.29 -1.84 11.07
C SER A 159 9.36 -0.41 11.63
N PHE A 160 8.37 0.44 11.34
CA PHE A 160 8.35 1.80 11.86
C PHE A 160 8.24 1.84 13.40
N ASN A 161 8.85 2.86 14.01
CA ASN A 161 8.99 2.94 15.47
C ASN A 161 7.65 3.06 16.21
N PHE A 162 6.65 3.70 15.60
CA PHE A 162 5.34 3.89 16.22
C PHE A 162 4.31 2.90 15.68
N GLU A 163 3.62 2.22 16.59
CA GLU A 163 2.53 1.27 16.30
C GLU A 163 1.48 1.86 15.34
N SER A 164 1.04 3.10 15.60
CA SER A 164 0.04 3.80 14.77
C SER A 164 0.46 4.01 13.31
N GLY A 165 1.77 4.10 13.05
CA GLY A 165 2.32 4.16 11.70
C GLY A 165 2.34 2.78 11.04
N ARG A 166 2.74 1.74 11.77
CA ARG A 166 2.72 0.34 11.30
C ARG A 166 1.29 -0.11 10.95
N GLU A 167 0.31 0.20 11.81
CA GLU A 167 -1.11 -0.04 11.53
C GLU A 167 -1.56 0.62 10.22
N SER A 168 -1.16 1.88 10.00
CA SER A 168 -1.51 2.62 8.79
C SER A 168 -0.93 1.96 7.53
N VAL A 169 0.31 1.46 7.60
CA VAL A 169 0.95 0.71 6.52
C VAL A 169 0.22 -0.60 6.27
N LEU A 170 -0.11 -1.36 7.31
CA LEU A 170 -0.86 -2.62 7.21
C LEU A 170 -2.26 -2.40 6.58
N GLU A 171 -2.96 -1.32 6.94
CA GLU A 171 -4.24 -0.95 6.32
C GLU A 171 -4.08 -0.59 4.83
N MET A 172 -3.00 0.11 4.47
CA MET A 172 -2.68 0.41 3.06
C MET A 172 -2.36 -0.86 2.29
N MET A 173 -1.47 -1.72 2.79
CA MET A 173 -1.14 -3.00 2.16
C MET A 173 -2.37 -3.89 2.01
N ASN A 174 -3.24 -3.94 3.03
CA ASN A 174 -4.52 -4.62 2.92
C ASN A 174 -5.41 -4.04 1.81
N THR A 175 -5.46 -2.72 1.66
CA THR A 175 -6.20 -2.09 0.57
C THR A 175 -5.63 -2.49 -0.79
N ILE A 176 -4.30 -2.58 -0.92
CA ILE A 176 -3.61 -3.02 -2.14
C ILE A 176 -3.94 -4.48 -2.47
N VAL A 177 -3.75 -5.41 -1.54
CA VAL A 177 -4.02 -6.85 -1.74
C VAL A 177 -5.47 -7.10 -2.17
N ASN A 178 -6.42 -6.36 -1.60
CA ASN A 178 -7.83 -6.51 -1.92
C ASN A 178 -8.24 -5.90 -3.27
N LYS A 179 -7.53 -4.89 -3.77
CA LYS A 179 -7.99 -4.09 -4.92
C LYS A 179 -7.11 -4.17 -6.16
N PHE A 180 -5.86 -4.60 -6.04
CA PHE A 180 -5.03 -4.86 -7.21
C PHE A 180 -5.57 -6.09 -7.97
N SER A 181 -5.33 -6.12 -9.27
CA SER A 181 -5.52 -7.34 -10.07
C SER A 181 -4.48 -8.38 -9.67
N ASP A 182 -4.79 -9.67 -9.85
CA ASP A 182 -3.85 -10.75 -9.54
C ASP A 182 -2.54 -10.60 -10.32
N GLU A 183 -2.61 -10.22 -11.59
CA GLU A 183 -1.43 -9.95 -12.44
C GLU A 183 -0.52 -8.86 -11.87
N LEU A 184 -1.09 -7.77 -11.35
CA LEU A 184 -0.30 -6.69 -10.79
C LEU A 184 0.28 -7.09 -9.43
N LEU A 185 -0.54 -7.74 -8.60
CA LEU A 185 -0.18 -8.17 -7.25
C LEU A 185 0.93 -9.24 -7.27
N ALA A 186 0.88 -10.17 -8.22
CA ALA A 186 1.88 -11.23 -8.45
C ALA A 186 3.33 -10.73 -8.44
N ASN A 187 3.59 -9.50 -8.91
CA ASN A 187 4.94 -8.94 -8.93
C ASN A 187 5.50 -8.61 -7.52
N PHE A 188 4.66 -8.63 -6.48
CA PHE A 188 4.99 -8.13 -5.15
C PHE A 188 4.61 -9.09 -4.03
N VAL A 189 4.06 -10.27 -4.34
CA VAL A 189 3.55 -11.19 -3.31
C VAL A 189 4.66 -11.74 -2.42
N GLU A 190 5.82 -12.11 -2.98
CA GLU A 190 6.98 -12.55 -2.18
C GLU A 190 7.55 -11.42 -1.33
N LEU A 191 7.64 -10.20 -1.89
CA LEU A 191 8.07 -9.01 -1.15
C LEU A 191 7.18 -8.76 0.08
N PHE A 192 5.86 -8.80 -0.12
CA PHE A 192 4.89 -8.62 0.95
C PHE A 192 4.95 -9.76 1.97
N PHE A 193 5.07 -11.00 1.51
CA PHE A 193 5.24 -12.16 2.37
C PHE A 193 6.45 -11.99 3.31
N VAL A 194 7.62 -11.64 2.77
CA VAL A 194 8.84 -11.46 3.59
C VAL A 194 8.66 -10.35 4.62
N GLY A 195 8.08 -9.21 4.22
CA GLY A 195 7.81 -8.09 5.12
C GLY A 195 6.85 -8.47 6.26
N LEU A 196 5.75 -9.14 5.94
CA LEU A 196 4.74 -9.55 6.91
C LEU A 196 5.24 -10.65 7.85
N ALA A 197 6.00 -11.61 7.32
CA ALA A 197 6.62 -12.67 8.12
C ALA A 197 7.59 -12.06 9.14
N SER A 198 8.41 -11.09 8.73
CA SER A 198 9.30 -10.37 9.66
C SER A 198 8.52 -9.62 10.74
N LEU A 199 7.40 -8.95 10.40
CA LEU A 199 6.56 -8.26 11.38
C LEU A 199 5.97 -9.23 12.41
N LEU A 200 5.43 -10.37 11.97
CA LEU A 200 4.82 -11.37 12.86
C LEU A 200 5.76 -11.86 13.96
N VAL A 201 7.07 -11.86 13.69
CA VAL A 201 8.11 -12.33 14.60
C VAL A 201 8.60 -11.23 15.52
N ASN A 202 8.89 -10.08 14.93
CA ASN A 202 9.71 -9.06 15.54
C ASN A 202 8.87 -7.96 16.19
N ASP A 203 7.60 -7.81 15.81
CA ASP A 203 6.75 -6.74 16.33
C ASP A 203 6.24 -7.07 17.74
N GLU A 204 6.40 -6.13 18.66
CA GLU A 204 5.96 -6.25 20.05
C GLU A 204 4.43 -6.05 20.19
N SER A 205 3.80 -5.30 19.28
CA SER A 205 2.35 -5.05 19.31
C SER A 205 1.58 -6.28 18.88
N LYS A 206 0.70 -6.75 19.78
CA LYS A 206 -0.27 -7.80 19.47
C LYS A 206 -1.21 -7.39 18.33
N GLN A 207 -1.64 -6.13 18.30
CA GLN A 207 -2.56 -5.62 17.30
C GLN A 207 -1.92 -5.62 15.90
N CYS A 208 -0.68 -5.15 15.77
CA CYS A 208 0.04 -5.22 14.50
C CYS A 208 0.26 -6.66 14.01
N ARG A 209 0.58 -7.60 14.92
CA ARG A 209 0.71 -9.02 14.57
C ARG A 209 -0.61 -9.63 14.09
N GLU A 210 -1.74 -9.35 14.74
CA GLU A 210 -3.06 -9.83 14.32
C GLU A 210 -3.47 -9.27 12.94
N MET A 211 -3.20 -7.99 12.70
CA MET A 211 -3.43 -7.36 11.39
C MET A 211 -2.55 -7.98 10.30
N ALA A 212 -1.27 -8.24 10.59
CA ALA A 212 -0.36 -8.88 9.65
C ALA A 212 -0.74 -10.34 9.37
N ALA A 213 -1.20 -11.10 10.38
CA ALA A 213 -1.67 -12.48 10.20
C ALA A 213 -2.90 -12.52 9.28
N THR A 214 -3.87 -11.64 9.52
CA THR A 214 -5.06 -11.51 8.67
C THR A 214 -4.70 -11.12 7.24
N LEU A 215 -3.73 -10.20 7.08
CA LEU A 215 -3.25 -9.79 5.76
C LEU A 215 -2.47 -10.91 5.07
N MET A 216 -1.69 -11.71 5.80
CA MET A 216 -0.94 -12.84 5.28
C MET A 216 -1.87 -13.92 4.70
N GLN A 217 -2.95 -14.25 5.42
CA GLN A 217 -3.98 -15.19 4.93
C GLN A 217 -4.55 -14.70 3.58
N ARG A 218 -4.93 -13.42 3.52
CA ARG A 218 -5.46 -12.80 2.29
C ARG A 218 -4.45 -12.78 1.15
N LEU A 219 -3.16 -12.65 1.48
CA LEU A 219 -2.11 -12.67 0.48
C LEU A 219 -1.97 -14.09 -0.12
N PHE A 220 -1.96 -15.13 0.72
CA PHE A 220 -1.91 -16.52 0.27
C PHE A 220 -3.09 -16.94 -0.59
N SER A 221 -4.30 -16.50 -0.26
CA SER A 221 -5.49 -16.81 -1.06
C SER A 221 -5.48 -16.20 -2.47
N ARG A 222 -4.55 -15.27 -2.74
CA ARG A 222 -4.35 -14.64 -4.05
C ARG A 222 -3.08 -15.08 -4.77
N MET A 223 -2.29 -15.98 -4.18
CA MET A 223 -1.11 -16.54 -4.84
C MET A 223 -1.49 -17.68 -5.78
N ASN A 224 -0.78 -17.79 -6.90
CA ASN A 224 -0.81 -19.00 -7.73
C ASN A 224 0.20 -20.04 -7.21
N ASN A 225 0.23 -21.22 -7.83
CA ASN A 225 1.11 -22.32 -7.40
C ASN A 225 2.60 -21.96 -7.49
N ASP A 226 3.01 -21.15 -8.46
CA ASP A 226 4.41 -20.73 -8.63
C ASP A 226 4.87 -19.86 -7.46
N HIS A 227 4.05 -18.86 -7.08
CA HIS A 227 4.31 -18.00 -5.94
C HIS A 227 4.26 -18.77 -4.61
N LEU A 228 3.32 -19.72 -4.46
CA LEU A 228 3.29 -20.60 -3.29
C LEU A 228 4.57 -21.44 -3.21
N THR A 229 5.04 -21.98 -4.33
CA THR A 229 6.30 -22.72 -4.39
C THR A 229 7.48 -21.84 -3.96
N ASN A 230 7.59 -20.61 -4.47
CA ASN A 230 8.63 -19.66 -4.05
C ASN A 230 8.57 -19.37 -2.55
N VAL A 231 7.38 -19.16 -2.00
CA VAL A 231 7.18 -18.95 -0.56
C VAL A 231 7.61 -20.18 0.24
N THR A 232 7.27 -21.39 -0.20
CA THR A 232 7.71 -22.62 0.48
C THR A 232 9.22 -22.75 0.49
N VAL A 233 9.90 -22.43 -0.62
CA VAL A 233 11.37 -22.42 -0.69
C VAL A 233 11.97 -21.39 0.27
N LEU A 234 11.38 -20.19 0.38
CA LEU A 234 11.82 -19.17 1.33
C LEU A 234 11.66 -19.66 2.78
N LEU A 235 10.52 -20.26 3.11
CA LEU A 235 10.28 -20.83 4.43
C LEU A 235 11.27 -21.96 4.73
N ASP A 236 11.43 -22.92 3.81
CA ASP A 236 12.39 -24.02 3.92
C ASP A 236 13.78 -23.48 4.22
N THR A 237 14.22 -22.45 3.49
CA THR A 237 15.52 -21.80 3.68
C THR A 237 15.65 -21.24 5.09
N TRP A 238 14.65 -20.47 5.56
CA TRP A 238 14.65 -19.91 6.92
C TRP A 238 14.62 -20.98 8.01
N PHE A 239 13.93 -22.08 7.76
CA PHE A 239 13.89 -23.21 8.67
C PHE A 239 15.19 -24.01 8.64
N THR A 240 15.83 -24.23 7.50
CA THR A 240 17.15 -24.88 7.42
C THR A 240 18.26 -24.04 8.03
N ASP A 241 18.22 -22.72 7.86
CA ASP A 241 19.19 -21.80 8.47
C ASP A 241 18.93 -21.61 9.98
N GLY A 242 17.68 -21.84 10.43
CA GLY A 242 17.23 -21.59 11.80
C GLY A 242 17.00 -22.82 12.70
N LEU A 243 16.96 -24.06 12.19
CA LEU A 243 16.55 -25.24 12.97
C LEU A 243 17.54 -26.41 12.97
N ASP A 244 17.62 -27.02 14.16
CA ASP A 244 18.16 -28.36 14.38
C ASP A 244 17.21 -29.43 13.82
N VAL A 245 17.75 -30.60 13.48
CA VAL A 245 17.16 -31.67 12.62
C VAL A 245 15.73 -32.10 13.02
N VAL A 246 15.35 -31.94 14.29
CA VAL A 246 14.05 -32.38 14.85
C VAL A 246 12.88 -31.51 14.40
N CYS A 247 13.08 -30.19 14.24
CA CYS A 247 11.98 -29.31 13.82
C CYS A 247 11.72 -29.39 12.31
N ARG A 248 12.71 -29.87 11.54
CA ARG A 248 12.59 -30.13 10.10
C ARG A 248 11.59 -31.26 9.80
N VAL A 249 11.61 -32.34 10.59
CA VAL A 249 10.68 -33.48 10.43
C VAL A 249 9.24 -33.12 10.79
N ALA A 250 9.04 -32.22 11.77
CA ALA A 250 7.70 -31.75 12.15
C ALA A 250 7.10 -30.76 11.14
N TYR A 251 7.95 -29.97 10.48
CA TYR A 251 7.58 -29.02 9.43
C TYR A 251 7.19 -29.72 8.12
N ASP A 252 8.05 -30.65 7.65
CA ASP A 252 7.82 -31.45 6.44
C ASP A 252 6.47 -32.21 6.49
N HIS A 253 6.13 -32.79 7.64
CA HIS A 253 4.93 -33.63 7.77
C HIS A 253 3.60 -32.86 7.87
N HIS A 254 3.63 -31.55 8.10
CA HIS A 254 2.43 -30.73 8.34
C HIS A 254 2.09 -29.78 7.18
N LEU A 255 3.08 -29.23 6.47
CA LEU A 255 2.81 -28.50 5.22
C LEU A 255 2.30 -29.43 4.12
N ASP A 256 2.87 -30.63 4.01
CA ASP A 256 2.40 -31.64 3.07
C ASP A 256 0.93 -32.04 3.31
N ASN A 257 0.40 -31.88 4.52
CA ASN A 257 -1.01 -32.17 4.84
C ASN A 257 -1.94 -30.96 4.69
N ARG A 258 -1.44 -29.73 4.90
CA ARG A 258 -2.26 -28.50 4.92
C ARG A 258 -2.31 -27.79 3.57
N LEU A 259 -1.24 -27.85 2.77
CA LEU A 259 -1.24 -27.31 1.40
C LEU A 259 -2.11 -28.15 0.47
N SER A 260 -2.11 -29.47 0.65
CA SER A 260 -2.99 -30.41 -0.06
C SER A 260 -4.48 -30.24 0.27
N GLU A 261 -4.81 -29.67 1.44
CA GLU A 261 -6.20 -29.35 1.81
C GLU A 261 -6.69 -28.01 1.23
N LEU A 262 -5.77 -27.06 0.98
CA LEU A 262 -6.10 -25.71 0.49
C LEU A 262 -6.06 -25.57 -1.03
N VAL A 263 -5.26 -26.39 -1.72
CA VAL A 263 -5.17 -26.43 -3.17
C VAL A 263 -5.06 -27.90 -3.58
N ASN A 264 -5.92 -28.37 -4.48
CA ASN A 264 -5.78 -29.70 -5.12
C ASN A 264 -4.50 -29.74 -5.98
N PHE A 265 -3.32 -29.75 -5.35
CA PHE A 265 -2.02 -29.65 -5.98
C PHE A 265 -1.17 -30.85 -5.57
N GLU A 266 -0.76 -31.65 -6.56
CA GLU A 266 0.29 -32.66 -6.38
C GLU A 266 1.64 -31.94 -6.35
N VAL A 267 2.38 -32.13 -5.25
CA VAL A 267 3.73 -31.58 -5.06
C VAL A 267 4.68 -32.22 -6.10
N PRO A 268 5.32 -31.43 -6.99
CA PRO A 268 6.27 -32.00 -7.95
C PRO A 268 7.56 -32.45 -7.24
N GLU A 269 8.09 -33.61 -7.66
CA GLU A 269 9.29 -34.21 -7.07
C GLU A 269 10.49 -33.26 -7.09
N ARG A 270 11.24 -33.23 -5.97
CA ARG A 270 12.43 -32.41 -5.70
C ARG A 270 13.49 -32.56 -6.80
N GLY A 271 13.38 -31.77 -7.86
CA GLY A 271 14.31 -31.77 -8.98
C GLY A 271 14.41 -30.40 -9.64
N GLN A 272 15.47 -29.66 -9.31
CA GLN A 272 16.00 -28.51 -10.06
C GLN A 272 15.09 -27.27 -10.17
N LEU A 273 14.88 -26.57 -9.05
CA LEU A 273 14.51 -25.15 -9.09
C LEU A 273 15.69 -24.33 -8.53
N GLN A 274 16.33 -23.54 -9.41
CA GLN A 274 17.32 -22.54 -9.00
C GLN A 274 16.57 -21.25 -8.62
N PRO A 275 16.79 -20.68 -7.43
CA PRO A 275 16.20 -19.40 -7.08
C PRO A 275 16.79 -18.29 -7.96
N THR A 276 15.93 -17.52 -8.63
CA THR A 276 16.33 -16.27 -9.30
C THR A 276 16.69 -15.23 -8.25
N GLY A 277 17.97 -15.18 -7.89
CA GLY A 277 18.51 -14.55 -6.67
C GLY A 277 18.57 -13.01 -6.61
N GLU A 278 18.16 -12.27 -7.65
CA GLU A 278 18.31 -10.80 -7.65
C GLU A 278 17.28 -10.06 -6.79
N LEU A 279 16.07 -10.60 -6.59
CA LEU A 279 15.00 -9.91 -5.84
C LEU A 279 15.10 -10.10 -4.32
N VAL A 280 15.79 -11.14 -3.85
CA VAL A 280 15.84 -11.49 -2.42
C VAL A 280 16.82 -10.60 -1.66
N GLU A 281 18.02 -10.37 -2.20
CA GLU A 281 19.05 -9.52 -1.55
C GLU A 281 18.60 -8.06 -1.39
N ASP A 282 17.98 -7.48 -2.42
CA ASP A 282 17.48 -6.10 -2.40
C ASP A 282 16.38 -5.88 -1.34
N VAL A 283 15.56 -6.90 -1.08
CA VAL A 283 14.52 -6.87 -0.04
C VAL A 283 15.13 -6.99 1.36
N PHE A 284 16.16 -7.83 1.52
CA PHE A 284 16.91 -7.94 2.77
C PHE A 284 17.65 -6.63 3.13
N GLU A 285 18.23 -5.94 2.14
CA GLU A 285 18.81 -4.60 2.36
C GLU A 285 17.74 -3.52 2.63
N ALA A 286 16.61 -3.54 1.93
CA ALA A 286 15.54 -2.54 2.07
C ALA A 286 14.83 -2.57 3.44
N ILE A 287 14.74 -3.75 4.07
CA ILE A 287 14.17 -3.96 5.42
C ILE A 287 15.14 -3.47 6.53
N GLY A 288 16.31 -2.94 6.17
CA GLY A 288 17.31 -2.49 7.16
C GLY A 288 17.99 -3.65 7.89
N GLY A 289 17.93 -4.85 7.33
CA GLY A 289 18.62 -6.01 7.85
C GLY A 289 20.13 -5.85 7.67
N GLN A 290 20.85 -5.66 8.76
CA GLN A 290 22.29 -5.91 8.77
C GLN A 290 22.55 -7.39 8.49
N VAL A 291 22.67 -7.75 7.21
CA VAL A 291 23.33 -8.99 6.79
C VAL A 291 24.42 -8.61 5.79
N HIS A 292 25.42 -7.87 6.29
CA HIS A 292 26.84 -7.95 5.93
C HIS A 292 27.61 -6.76 6.53
N ARG A 293 27.97 -6.88 7.80
CA ARG A 293 29.33 -6.51 8.18
C ARG A 293 29.99 -7.76 8.68
N ARG A 294 31.18 -8.04 8.15
CA ARG A 294 32.19 -8.84 8.83
C ARG A 294 32.30 -8.32 10.26
N VAL A 295 31.58 -8.94 11.19
CA VAL A 295 31.81 -8.72 12.60
C VAL A 295 33.14 -9.42 12.88
N PRO A 296 34.18 -8.70 13.32
CA PRO A 296 35.39 -9.35 13.79
C PRO A 296 34.97 -10.35 14.87
N LEU A 297 35.52 -11.56 14.83
CA LEU A 297 35.33 -12.61 15.82
C LEU A 297 35.61 -12.07 17.23
N TYR A 298 34.64 -11.41 17.84
CA TYR A 298 34.52 -11.26 19.28
C TYR A 298 33.38 -12.18 19.69
N ARG A 299 33.84 -13.33 20.17
CA ARG A 299 33.14 -14.38 20.90
C ARG A 299 32.21 -13.77 21.95
N THR A 300 30.97 -13.44 21.57
CA THR A 300 29.85 -13.33 22.51
C THR A 300 28.66 -14.07 21.90
N GLU A 301 28.30 -15.15 22.59
CA GLU A 301 27.25 -16.10 22.22
C GLU A 301 25.88 -15.41 22.21
N ILE A 302 25.30 -15.18 21.02
CA ILE A 302 23.86 -14.97 20.91
C ILE A 302 23.21 -16.36 21.04
N PRO A 303 22.32 -16.60 22.02
CA PRO A 303 21.85 -17.95 22.32
C PRO A 303 21.00 -18.50 21.17
N LYS A 304 21.40 -19.66 20.62
CA LYS A 304 20.67 -20.45 19.60
C LYS A 304 19.17 -20.65 19.91
N LEU A 305 18.81 -20.63 21.20
CA LEU A 305 17.43 -20.68 21.70
C LEU A 305 16.53 -19.53 21.23
N ARG A 306 17.06 -18.35 20.94
CA ARG A 306 16.26 -17.17 20.56
C ARG A 306 15.75 -17.24 19.11
N LEU A 307 16.57 -17.82 18.22
CA LEU A 307 16.23 -18.10 16.81
C LEU A 307 15.27 -19.28 16.69
N GLN A 308 15.45 -20.34 17.48
CA GLN A 308 14.52 -21.48 17.55
C GLN A 308 13.13 -21.09 18.09
N ARG A 309 13.07 -20.16 19.05
CA ARG A 309 11.80 -19.66 19.59
C ARG A 309 11.03 -18.83 18.57
N THR A 310 11.72 -18.01 17.79
CA THR A 310 11.12 -17.15 16.77
C THR A 310 10.64 -17.98 15.58
N SER A 311 11.41 -18.98 15.11
CA SER A 311 10.94 -19.89 14.06
C SER A 311 9.73 -20.74 14.46
N MET A 312 9.68 -21.26 15.70
CA MET A 312 8.48 -21.93 16.23
C MET A 312 7.29 -21.00 16.39
N GLN A 313 7.51 -19.72 16.72
CA GLN A 313 6.44 -18.72 16.81
C GLN A 313 5.87 -18.34 15.44
N ILE A 314 6.72 -18.21 14.41
CA ILE A 314 6.28 -18.05 13.00
C ILE A 314 5.42 -19.22 12.60
N TYR A 315 5.91 -20.43 12.86
CA TYR A 315 5.21 -21.65 12.53
C TYR A 315 3.87 -21.75 13.26
N GLY A 316 3.84 -21.48 14.58
CA GLY A 316 2.61 -21.47 15.37
C GLY A 316 1.59 -20.43 14.89
N LEU A 317 2.05 -19.20 14.57
CA LEU A 317 1.19 -18.13 14.06
C LEU A 317 0.71 -18.40 12.63
N LEU A 318 1.54 -19.00 11.78
CA LEU A 318 1.14 -19.46 10.44
C LEU A 318 0.12 -20.60 10.55
N VAL A 319 0.31 -21.56 11.46
CA VAL A 319 -0.63 -22.67 11.68
C VAL A 319 -1.95 -22.18 12.28
N GLU A 320 -1.94 -21.23 13.22
CA GLU A 320 -3.16 -20.60 13.76
C GLU A 320 -3.88 -19.77 12.69
N ALA A 321 -3.12 -19.02 11.88
CA ALA A 321 -3.67 -18.26 10.76
C ALA A 321 -4.28 -19.20 9.70
N LEU A 322 -3.61 -20.28 9.33
CA LEU A 322 -4.12 -21.24 8.33
C LEU A 322 -5.22 -22.17 8.89
N GLY A 323 -5.29 -22.36 10.22
CA GLY A 323 -6.25 -23.25 10.88
C GLY A 323 -7.62 -22.62 11.21
N SER A 324 -7.74 -21.29 11.20
CA SER A 324 -8.97 -20.59 11.62
C SER A 324 -10.10 -20.57 10.58
N GLU A 325 -9.84 -20.93 9.32
CA GLU A 325 -10.87 -21.07 8.27
C GLU A 325 -11.52 -22.46 8.19
N CYS A 326 -11.08 -23.44 8.99
CA CYS A 326 -11.65 -24.80 9.01
C CYS A 326 -12.56 -25.06 10.23
N ARG A 327 -13.57 -24.23 10.46
CA ARG A 327 -14.76 -24.67 11.20
C ARG A 327 -15.95 -24.72 10.26
N PRO A 328 -16.43 -25.91 9.85
CA PRO A 328 -17.65 -25.99 9.07
C PRO A 328 -18.81 -25.42 9.91
N HIS A 329 -19.61 -24.56 9.29
CA HIS A 329 -20.92 -24.18 9.81
C HIS A 329 -21.69 -25.46 10.14
N SER A 330 -21.94 -25.69 11.43
CA SER A 330 -22.86 -26.72 11.91
C SER A 330 -24.26 -26.39 11.40
N SER A 331 -24.60 -26.93 10.24
CA SER A 331 -25.97 -26.97 9.74
C SER A 331 -26.66 -28.15 10.42
N ASN A 332 -27.76 -27.82 11.09
CA ASN A 332 -28.73 -28.75 11.64
C ASN A 332 -29.14 -29.81 10.61
N LEU A 333 -28.97 -31.08 10.96
CA LEU A 333 -29.81 -32.16 10.44
C LEU A 333 -30.20 -33.06 11.62
N SER A 334 -31.30 -32.68 12.24
CA SER A 334 -32.23 -33.58 12.92
C SER A 334 -32.88 -34.51 11.90
N GLY A 335 -32.90 -35.81 12.20
CA GLY A 335 -33.84 -36.79 11.63
C GLY A 335 -33.20 -37.83 10.71
N GLN A 336 -32.87 -39.01 11.24
CA GLN A 336 -33.77 -40.16 11.33
C GLN A 336 -33.23 -41.16 12.35
#